data_AF-A0A2E2EDZ4-F1
#
_entry.id   AF-A0A2E2EDZ4-F1
#
_cell.length_a   1.000
_cell.length_b   1.000
_cell.length_c   1.000
_cell.angle_alpha   90.00
_cell.angle_beta   90.00
_cell.angle_gamma   90.00
#
_symmetry.space_group_name_H-M   'P 1'
#
loop_
_entity.id
_entity.type
_entity.pdbx_description
1 polymer ?
#
loop_
_entity_poly.entity_id
_entity_poly.type
_entity_poly.pdbx_seq_one_letter_code
_entity_poly.pdbx_strand_id
1 'polypeptide(L)'
;MNKELKLTNQQKFYLHVLQVEFDKRLKRHKNYSLRKFSYEIGLEPSVVSKYLRRKRSITVSSFSYLMKMFELDPQHLKKREEDFYRSLSEMKLISSEHEDILGNWHAFAILECLNLEDAKPSTLWLAQKTGLQHEVVKKVVLRLFEIGAIAEKDGKWKDQFENLTFITSEEMDTRVGRNFQKTVLEASRKSIEQGVGGKKSHTNVILTVDEKLIPEVLVKIRDFRREICSFIEQRQEKKNNVYNLQINFHSLLKD
;
A
#
# COMPACT_ATOMS: atom_id res chain seq x y z
N MET A 1 17.36 15.23 -16.73
CA MET A 1 16.12 15.94 -16.37
C MET A 1 14.93 15.21 -17.01
N ASN A 2 14.25 14.30 -16.28
CA ASN A 2 12.99 13.69 -16.74
C ASN A 2 11.87 14.28 -15.88
N LYS A 3 11.10 15.24 -16.41
CA LYS A 3 9.83 15.65 -15.79
C LYS A 3 8.92 14.42 -15.78
N GLU A 4 8.46 13.97 -14.62
CA GLU A 4 7.35 13.01 -14.56
C GLU A 4 6.13 13.62 -15.24
N LEU A 5 5.50 12.86 -16.12
CA LEU A 5 4.33 13.31 -16.87
C LEU A 5 3.14 13.40 -15.88
N LYS A 6 2.50 14.57 -15.75
CA LYS A 6 1.24 14.68 -14.99
C LYS A 6 0.14 13.92 -15.74
N LEU A 7 -0.27 12.77 -15.19
CA LEU A 7 -1.28 11.88 -15.77
C LEU A 7 -2.65 12.08 -15.13
N THR A 8 -3.71 12.05 -15.94
CA THR A 8 -5.08 11.96 -15.44
C THR A 8 -5.33 10.60 -14.77
N ASN A 9 -6.33 10.50 -13.89
CA ASN A 9 -6.68 9.22 -13.26
C ASN A 9 -7.03 8.14 -14.29
N GLN A 10 -7.69 8.54 -15.38
CA GLN A 10 -7.99 7.68 -16.52
C GLN A 10 -6.72 7.16 -17.22
N GLN A 11 -5.72 8.02 -17.44
CA GLN A 11 -4.44 7.57 -18.01
C GLN A 11 -3.66 6.65 -17.05
N LYS A 12 -3.78 6.86 -15.72
CA LYS A 12 -3.20 5.95 -14.72
C LYS A 12 -3.86 4.57 -14.78
N PHE A 13 -5.17 4.51 -14.95
CA PHE A 13 -5.91 3.25 -15.13
C PHE A 13 -5.44 2.50 -16.38
N TYR A 14 -5.29 3.21 -17.51
CA TYR A 14 -4.85 2.60 -18.76
C TYR A 14 -3.46 1.97 -18.64
N LEU A 15 -2.54 2.66 -17.96
CA LEU A 15 -1.20 2.15 -17.67
C LEU A 15 -1.24 0.94 -16.73
N HIS A 16 -2.12 0.95 -15.72
CA HIS A 16 -2.31 -0.18 -14.82
C HIS A 16 -2.77 -1.43 -15.58
N VAL A 17 -3.76 -1.30 -16.48
CA VAL A 17 -4.24 -2.42 -17.31
C VAL A 17 -3.11 -3.01 -18.17
N LEU A 18 -2.29 -2.16 -18.80
CA LEU A 18 -1.15 -2.60 -19.60
C LEU A 18 -0.10 -3.35 -18.76
N GLN A 19 0.20 -2.83 -17.57
CA GLN A 19 1.16 -3.44 -16.63
C GLN A 19 0.68 -4.81 -16.15
N VAL A 20 -0.59 -4.92 -15.73
CA VAL A 20 -1.19 -6.17 -15.26
C VAL A 20 -1.16 -7.25 -16.35
N GLU A 21 -1.45 -6.89 -17.60
CA GLU A 21 -1.41 -7.83 -18.70
C GLU A 21 0.03 -8.26 -19.06
N PHE A 22 0.99 -7.34 -19.00
CA PHE A 22 2.41 -7.67 -19.16
C PHE A 22 2.88 -8.67 -18.09
N ASP A 23 2.58 -8.40 -16.82
CA ASP A 23 2.99 -9.25 -15.69
C ASP A 23 2.34 -10.64 -15.75
N LYS A 24 1.08 -10.71 -16.20
CA LYS A 24 0.36 -11.98 -16.41
C LYS A 24 1.05 -12.85 -17.47
N ARG A 25 1.46 -12.26 -18.61
CA ARG A 25 2.16 -13.01 -19.68
C ARG A 25 3.60 -13.36 -19.29
N LEU A 26 4.27 -12.48 -18.55
CA LEU A 26 5.58 -12.73 -17.97
C LEU A 26 5.56 -13.92 -17.00
N LYS A 27 4.56 -14.00 -16.12
CA LYS A 27 4.39 -15.13 -15.18
C LYS A 27 4.15 -16.47 -15.89
N ARG A 28 3.52 -16.48 -17.07
CA ARG A 28 3.23 -17.70 -17.85
C ARG A 28 4.42 -18.23 -18.64
N HIS A 29 5.38 -17.37 -18.99
CA HIS A 29 6.52 -17.74 -19.83
C HIS A 29 7.84 -17.18 -19.25
N LYS A 30 8.69 -18.04 -18.69
CA LYS A 30 9.97 -17.64 -18.07
C LYS A 30 10.91 -16.83 -18.98
N ASN A 31 10.78 -16.97 -20.31
CA ASN A 31 11.58 -16.24 -21.31
C ASN A 31 10.81 -15.09 -21.99
N TYR A 32 9.72 -14.63 -21.39
CA TYR A 32 8.93 -13.52 -21.93
C TYR A 32 9.68 -12.21 -21.72
N SER A 33 9.83 -11.42 -22.78
CA SER A 33 10.55 -10.15 -22.73
C SER A 33 9.65 -8.99 -23.10
N LEU A 34 10.05 -7.77 -22.73
CA LEU A 34 9.37 -6.55 -23.14
C LEU A 34 9.24 -6.46 -24.67
N ARG A 35 10.27 -6.88 -25.41
CA ARG A 35 10.26 -6.91 -26.89
C ARG A 35 9.20 -7.87 -27.42
N LYS A 36 9.12 -9.07 -26.85
CA LYS A 36 8.10 -10.06 -27.22
C LYS A 36 6.69 -9.55 -26.92
N PHE A 37 6.49 -8.98 -25.75
CA PHE A 37 5.20 -8.36 -25.40
C PHE A 37 4.84 -7.22 -26.37
N SER A 38 5.78 -6.35 -26.68
CA SER A 38 5.56 -5.22 -27.60
C SER A 38 5.16 -5.70 -28.99
N TYR A 39 5.83 -6.74 -29.51
CA TYR A 39 5.49 -7.39 -30.77
C TYR A 39 4.07 -7.97 -30.76
N GLU A 40 3.70 -8.71 -29.72
CA GLU A 40 2.37 -9.34 -29.62
C GLU A 40 1.22 -8.33 -29.53
N ILE A 41 1.47 -7.16 -28.95
CA ILE A 41 0.46 -6.11 -28.83
C ILE A 41 0.54 -5.07 -29.95
N GLY A 42 1.38 -5.29 -30.97
CA GLY A 42 1.51 -4.40 -32.12
C GLY A 42 2.04 -3.00 -31.81
N LEU A 43 2.86 -2.87 -30.76
CA LEU A 43 3.47 -1.59 -30.36
C LEU A 43 4.99 -1.65 -30.42
N GLU A 44 5.61 -0.51 -30.71
CA GLU A 44 7.05 -0.36 -30.66
C GLU A 44 7.61 -0.58 -29.23
N PRO A 45 8.70 -1.35 -29.03
CA PRO A 45 9.28 -1.58 -27.72
C PRO A 45 9.63 -0.30 -26.96
N SER A 46 10.03 0.75 -27.70
CA SER A 46 10.31 2.07 -27.13
C SER A 46 9.05 2.74 -26.56
N VAL A 47 7.88 2.49 -27.16
CA VAL A 47 6.58 3.04 -26.75
C VAL A 47 6.08 2.32 -25.51
N VAL A 48 6.06 0.99 -25.53
CA VAL A 48 5.66 0.17 -24.37
C VAL A 48 6.57 0.46 -23.18
N SER A 49 7.87 0.55 -23.41
CA SER A 49 8.81 0.94 -22.37
C SER A 49 8.53 2.33 -21.79
N LYS A 50 8.10 3.30 -22.61
CA LYS A 50 7.75 4.65 -22.12
C LYS A 50 6.43 4.61 -21.34
N TYR A 51 5.48 3.76 -21.71
CA TYR A 51 4.24 3.54 -20.95
C TYR A 51 4.54 2.93 -19.57
N LEU A 52 5.23 1.79 -19.51
CA LEU A 52 5.52 1.11 -18.23
C LEU A 52 6.35 1.99 -17.28
N ARG A 53 7.25 2.81 -17.82
CA ARG A 53 8.04 3.80 -17.04
C ARG A 53 7.31 5.13 -16.81
N ARG A 54 6.03 5.24 -17.19
CA ARG A 54 5.18 6.44 -17.04
C ARG A 54 5.74 7.72 -17.67
N LYS A 55 6.62 7.58 -18.68
CA LYS A 55 7.19 8.69 -19.46
C LYS A 55 6.32 9.10 -20.65
N ARG A 56 5.25 8.35 -20.91
CA ARG A 56 4.23 8.64 -21.94
C ARG A 56 2.87 8.18 -21.43
N SER A 57 1.82 8.96 -21.69
CA SER A 57 0.43 8.57 -21.41
C SER A 57 -0.14 7.71 -22.53
N ILE A 58 -1.07 6.82 -22.19
CA ILE A 58 -1.89 6.09 -23.17
C ILE A 58 -3.10 6.96 -23.50
N THR A 59 -3.35 7.20 -24.79
CA THR A 59 -4.55 7.91 -25.25
C THR A 59 -5.76 6.99 -25.24
N VAL A 60 -6.98 7.55 -25.19
CA VAL A 60 -8.23 6.76 -25.28
C VAL A 60 -8.23 5.87 -26.53
N SER A 61 -7.81 6.40 -27.69
CA SER A 61 -7.70 5.63 -28.93
C SER A 61 -6.73 4.46 -28.85
N SER A 62 -5.56 4.66 -28.24
CA SER A 62 -4.57 3.60 -28.03
C SER A 62 -5.07 2.56 -27.03
N PHE A 63 -5.80 3.00 -26.01
CA PHE A 63 -6.39 2.11 -25.02
C PHE A 63 -7.49 1.24 -25.62
N SER A 64 -8.37 1.80 -26.46
CA SER A 64 -9.40 1.03 -27.17
C SER A 64 -8.81 -0.05 -28.09
N TYR A 65 -7.65 0.21 -28.70
CA TYR A 65 -6.92 -0.80 -29.46
C TYR A 65 -6.40 -1.92 -28.55
N LEU A 66 -5.78 -1.58 -27.43
CA LEU A 66 -5.29 -2.56 -26.44
C LEU A 66 -6.41 -3.39 -25.84
N MET A 67 -7.59 -2.80 -25.58
CA MET A 67 -8.76 -3.52 -25.07
C MET A 67 -9.20 -4.62 -26.02
N LYS A 68 -9.27 -4.33 -27.32
CA LYS A 68 -9.62 -5.32 -28.35
C LYS A 68 -8.56 -6.42 -28.42
N MET A 69 -7.29 -6.04 -28.38
CA MET A 69 -6.16 -6.99 -28.42
C MET A 69 -6.11 -7.91 -27.19
N PHE A 70 -6.52 -7.43 -26.03
CA PHE A 70 -6.53 -8.18 -24.78
C PHE A 70 -7.84 -8.95 -24.54
N GLU A 71 -8.77 -8.89 -25.50
CA GLU A 71 -10.10 -9.51 -25.40
C GLU A 71 -10.81 -9.15 -24.09
N LEU A 72 -10.64 -7.89 -23.65
CA LEU A 72 -11.23 -7.42 -22.41
C LEU A 72 -12.72 -7.12 -22.61
N ASP A 73 -13.55 -7.89 -21.93
CA ASP A 73 -15.00 -7.65 -21.87
C ASP A 73 -15.30 -6.28 -21.23
N PRO A 74 -16.08 -5.41 -21.89
CA PRO A 74 -16.49 -4.11 -21.36
C PRO A 74 -17.09 -4.14 -19.94
N GLN A 75 -17.84 -5.19 -19.59
CA GLN A 75 -18.45 -5.30 -18.26
C GLN A 75 -17.39 -5.56 -17.18
N HIS A 76 -16.45 -6.47 -17.44
CA HIS A 76 -15.31 -6.74 -16.56
C HIS A 76 -14.36 -5.54 -16.45
N LEU A 77 -14.25 -4.74 -17.51
CA LEU A 77 -13.41 -3.56 -17.50
C LEU A 77 -13.99 -2.45 -16.63
N LYS A 78 -15.30 -2.22 -16.68
CA LYS A 78 -15.97 -1.24 -15.82
C LYS A 78 -15.77 -1.57 -14.35
N LYS A 79 -15.93 -2.84 -13.97
CA LYS A 79 -15.65 -3.32 -12.61
C LYS A 79 -14.17 -3.12 -12.24
N ARG A 80 -13.23 -3.46 -13.12
CA ARG A 80 -11.79 -3.19 -12.90
C ARG A 80 -11.46 -1.70 -12.76
N GLU A 81 -12.15 -0.85 -13.50
CA GLU A 81 -12.00 0.61 -13.43
C GLU A 81 -12.53 1.15 -12.11
N GLU A 82 -13.71 0.68 -11.68
CA GLU A 82 -14.28 0.96 -10.37
C GLU A 82 -13.36 0.48 -9.24
N ASP A 83 -12.85 -0.75 -9.30
CA ASP A 83 -11.90 -1.31 -8.33
C ASP A 83 -10.57 -0.54 -8.31
N PHE A 84 -10.09 -0.09 -9.48
CA PHE A 84 -8.89 0.72 -9.58
C PHE A 84 -9.08 2.12 -8.99
N TYR A 85 -10.16 2.82 -9.32
CA TYR A 85 -10.46 4.13 -8.73
C TYR A 85 -10.80 4.01 -7.24
N ARG A 86 -11.46 2.93 -6.85
CA ARG A 86 -11.67 2.57 -5.45
C ARG A 86 -10.32 2.39 -4.75
N SER A 87 -9.37 1.64 -5.29
CA SER A 87 -8.01 1.53 -4.72
C SER A 87 -7.23 2.85 -4.71
N LEU A 88 -7.51 3.76 -5.66
CA LEU A 88 -6.95 5.12 -5.66
C LEU A 88 -7.63 6.05 -4.65
N SER A 89 -8.92 5.87 -4.35
CA SER A 89 -9.69 6.65 -3.38
C SER A 89 -9.68 6.09 -1.96
N GLU A 90 -9.44 4.77 -1.83
CA GLU A 90 -9.25 4.03 -0.58
C GLU A 90 -7.83 4.20 -0.02
N MET A 91 -6.92 4.81 -0.81
CA MET A 91 -5.90 5.67 -0.22
C MET A 91 -6.59 6.92 0.38
N LYS A 92 -7.36 6.73 1.45
CA LYS A 92 -7.97 7.80 2.22
C LYS A 92 -6.86 8.64 2.81
N LEU A 93 -6.70 9.85 2.26
CA LEU A 93 -6.03 10.93 2.96
C LEU A 93 -6.75 11.11 4.29
N ILE A 94 -6.02 11.04 5.40
CA ILE A 94 -6.59 11.25 6.73
C ILE A 94 -7.03 12.71 6.80
N SER A 95 -8.34 12.96 6.87
CA SER A 95 -8.88 14.30 7.13
C SER A 95 -8.55 14.71 8.56
N SER A 96 -8.41 16.02 8.77
CA SER A 96 -7.99 16.61 10.05
C SER A 96 -8.92 16.31 11.24
N GLU A 97 -10.16 15.88 10.98
CA GLU A 97 -11.19 15.61 11.99
C GLU A 97 -11.03 14.25 12.71
N HIS A 98 -10.10 13.40 12.26
CA HIS A 98 -9.84 12.07 12.83
C HIS A 98 -8.38 11.84 13.25
N GLU A 99 -7.61 12.92 13.27
CA GLU A 99 -6.16 12.97 13.49
C GLU A 99 -5.70 12.30 14.80
N ASP A 100 -6.42 12.47 15.91
CA ASP A 100 -5.95 12.00 17.23
C ASP A 100 -5.94 10.46 17.39
N ILE A 101 -6.75 9.72 16.62
CA ILE A 101 -6.87 8.26 16.75
C ILE A 101 -6.05 7.53 15.70
N LEU A 102 -5.98 8.04 14.46
CA LEU A 102 -5.09 7.50 13.44
C LEU A 102 -3.63 7.95 13.63
N GLY A 103 -3.37 8.91 14.54
CA GLY A 103 -2.04 9.31 14.98
C GLY A 103 -1.30 8.30 15.85
N ASN A 104 -1.86 7.11 16.08
CA ASN A 104 -1.26 6.06 16.87
C ASN A 104 -1.40 4.68 16.17
N TRP A 105 -0.32 3.91 16.12
CA TRP A 105 -0.28 2.57 15.52
C TRP A 105 -1.30 1.59 16.11
N HIS A 106 -1.77 1.83 17.33
CA HIS A 106 -2.78 0.99 17.99
C HIS A 106 -4.03 0.80 17.12
N ALA A 107 -4.51 1.85 16.44
CA ALA A 107 -5.70 1.76 15.60
C ALA A 107 -5.51 0.79 14.43
N PHE A 108 -4.35 0.87 13.75
CA PHE A 108 -4.00 0.01 12.63
C PHE A 108 -3.83 -1.44 13.08
N ALA A 109 -3.13 -1.67 14.20
CA ALA A 109 -2.97 -3.02 14.73
C ALA A 109 -4.31 -3.67 15.13
N ILE A 110 -5.23 -2.89 15.72
CA ILE A 110 -6.57 -3.36 16.06
C ILE A 110 -7.37 -3.74 14.80
N LEU A 111 -7.36 -2.90 13.76
CA LEU A 111 -8.03 -3.20 12.49
C LEU A 111 -7.47 -4.47 11.85
N GLU A 112 -6.14 -4.60 11.78
CA GLU A 112 -5.51 -5.81 11.24
C GLU A 112 -5.79 -7.07 12.07
N CYS A 113 -5.94 -6.95 13.39
CA CYS A 113 -6.34 -8.08 14.23
C CYS A 113 -7.76 -8.60 13.89
N LEU A 114 -8.66 -7.75 13.39
CA LEU A 114 -10.01 -8.18 12.96
C LEU A 114 -9.98 -9.02 11.68
N ASN A 115 -8.88 -8.97 10.93
CA ASN A 115 -8.66 -9.75 9.72
C ASN A 115 -8.05 -11.14 9.99
N LEU A 116 -7.75 -11.47 11.25
CA LEU A 116 -7.23 -12.78 11.64
C LEU A 116 -8.31 -13.87 11.60
N GLU A 117 -7.91 -15.12 11.31
CA GLU A 117 -8.84 -16.27 11.27
C GLU A 117 -9.54 -16.52 12.61
N ASP A 118 -8.84 -16.28 13.72
CA ASP A 118 -9.36 -16.45 15.08
C ASP A 118 -9.92 -15.14 15.68
N ALA A 119 -10.21 -14.15 14.84
CA ALA A 119 -10.71 -12.85 15.28
C ALA A 119 -11.99 -12.95 16.11
N LYS A 120 -12.02 -12.20 17.23
CA LYS A 120 -13.18 -12.10 18.11
C LYS A 120 -13.63 -10.63 18.26
N PRO A 121 -14.94 -10.36 18.30
CA PRO A 121 -15.50 -9.03 18.56
C PRO A 121 -15.34 -8.66 20.05
N SER A 122 -14.11 -8.56 20.54
CA SER A 122 -13.81 -8.39 21.95
C SER A 122 -12.59 -7.51 22.18
N THR A 123 -12.78 -6.42 22.92
CA THR A 123 -11.70 -5.55 23.38
C THR A 123 -10.69 -6.29 24.27
N LEU A 124 -11.13 -7.31 25.01
CA LEU A 124 -10.26 -8.12 25.87
C LEU A 124 -9.35 -9.01 25.01
N TRP A 125 -9.91 -9.66 24.00
CA TRP A 125 -9.14 -10.47 23.04
C TRP A 125 -8.15 -9.61 22.25
N LEU A 126 -8.59 -8.44 21.77
CA LEU A 126 -7.72 -7.49 21.07
C LEU A 126 -6.56 -7.00 21.96
N ALA A 127 -6.82 -6.71 23.24
CA ALA A 127 -5.78 -6.33 24.20
C ALA A 127 -4.75 -7.45 24.41
N GLN A 128 -5.21 -8.69 24.58
CA GLN A 128 -4.32 -9.85 24.70
C GLN A 128 -3.47 -10.07 23.44
N LYS A 129 -4.07 -9.92 22.25
CA LYS A 129 -3.39 -10.13 20.97
C LYS A 129 -2.36 -9.05 20.66
N THR A 130 -2.69 -7.79 20.94
CA THR A 130 -1.83 -6.64 20.64
C THR A 130 -0.80 -6.37 21.74
N GLY A 131 -0.99 -6.92 22.94
CA GLY A 131 -0.18 -6.59 24.12
C GLY A 131 -0.47 -5.19 24.70
N LEU A 132 -1.54 -4.54 24.26
CA LEU A 132 -1.96 -3.23 24.75
C LEU A 132 -2.80 -3.35 26.03
N GLN A 133 -2.81 -2.30 26.85
CA GLN A 133 -3.72 -2.26 27.99
C GLN A 133 -5.17 -2.25 27.54
N HIS A 134 -6.03 -3.01 28.23
CA HIS A 134 -7.45 -3.17 27.86
C HIS A 134 -8.18 -1.84 27.75
N GLU A 135 -7.91 -0.91 28.66
CA GLU A 135 -8.54 0.42 28.65
C GLU A 135 -8.12 1.28 27.46
N VAL A 136 -6.90 1.11 26.96
CA VAL A 136 -6.44 1.76 25.71
C VAL A 136 -7.20 1.18 24.52
N VAL A 137 -7.33 -0.14 24.45
CA VAL A 137 -8.05 -0.82 23.37
C VAL A 137 -9.53 -0.42 23.33
N LYS A 138 -10.20 -0.33 24.48
CA LYS A 138 -11.60 0.13 24.54
C LYS A 138 -11.78 1.51 23.92
N LYS A 139 -10.93 2.46 24.29
CA LYS A 139 -10.99 3.84 23.78
C LYS A 139 -10.78 3.88 22.26
N VAL A 140 -9.79 3.13 21.76
CA VAL A 140 -9.51 3.07 20.32
C VAL A 140 -10.65 2.43 19.55
N VAL A 141 -11.18 1.29 20.03
CA VAL A 141 -12.31 0.58 19.39
C VAL A 141 -13.56 1.46 19.34
N LEU A 142 -13.91 2.13 20.45
CA LEU A 142 -15.06 3.04 20.50
C LEU A 142 -14.97 4.10 19.39
N ARG A 143 -13.81 4.73 19.23
CA ARG A 143 -13.62 5.71 18.16
C ARG A 143 -13.68 5.08 16.77
N LEU A 144 -13.08 3.91 16.58
CA LEU A 144 -13.09 3.23 15.29
C LEU A 144 -14.53 2.93 14.83
N PHE A 145 -15.46 2.65 15.77
CA PHE A 145 -16.90 2.60 15.47
C PHE A 145 -17.47 3.98 15.12
N GLU A 146 -17.17 5.03 15.88
CA GLU A 146 -17.65 6.39 15.62
C GLU A 146 -17.28 6.92 14.23
N ILE A 147 -16.06 6.63 13.75
CA ILE A 147 -15.58 7.06 12.44
C ILE A 147 -15.93 6.07 11.31
N GLY A 148 -16.67 5.00 11.62
CA GLY A 148 -17.08 3.97 10.67
C GLY A 148 -15.94 3.10 10.12
N ALA A 149 -14.79 3.06 10.80
CA ALA A 149 -13.67 2.17 10.46
C ALA A 149 -13.93 0.71 10.88
N ILE A 150 -14.75 0.50 11.92
CA ILE A 150 -15.28 -0.81 12.30
C ILE A 150 -16.80 -0.75 12.18
N ALA A 151 -17.40 -1.82 11.64
CA ALA A 151 -18.83 -2.06 11.68
C ALA A 151 -19.13 -3.42 12.31
N GLU A 152 -20.27 -3.52 13.00
CA GLU A 152 -20.78 -4.81 13.46
C GLU A 152 -21.70 -5.43 12.39
N LYS A 153 -21.39 -6.67 11.98
CA LYS A 153 -22.19 -7.46 11.04
C LYS A 153 -22.23 -8.91 11.54
N ASP A 154 -23.44 -9.45 11.70
CA ASP A 154 -23.67 -10.83 12.15
C ASP A 154 -22.96 -11.18 13.47
N GLY A 155 -22.96 -10.23 14.41
CA GLY A 155 -22.27 -10.37 15.70
C GLY A 155 -20.74 -10.42 15.60
N LYS A 156 -20.16 -10.02 14.46
CA LYS A 156 -18.72 -9.90 14.25
C LYS A 156 -18.35 -8.45 13.95
N TRP A 157 -17.16 -8.05 14.39
CA TRP A 157 -16.58 -6.75 14.04
C TRP A 157 -15.82 -6.88 12.73
N LYS A 158 -16.10 -5.98 11.79
CA LYS A 158 -15.50 -5.95 10.47
C LYS A 158 -14.79 -4.64 10.23
N ASP A 159 -13.49 -4.73 9.96
CA ASP A 159 -12.72 -3.65 9.37
C ASP A 159 -13.39 -3.22 8.06
N GLN A 160 -13.69 -1.93 7.94
CA GLN A 160 -14.30 -1.34 6.74
C GLN A 160 -13.26 -0.69 5.82
N PHE A 161 -12.01 -0.54 6.26
CA PHE A 161 -11.02 0.31 5.61
C PHE A 161 -9.88 -0.46 4.93
N GLU A 162 -9.78 -1.78 5.12
CA GLU A 162 -8.90 -2.78 4.46
C GLU A 162 -7.59 -2.24 3.80
N ASN A 163 -6.42 -2.77 4.20
CA ASN A 163 -5.10 -2.43 3.64
C ASN A 163 -4.67 -0.96 3.85
N LEU A 164 -5.00 -0.40 5.01
CA LEU A 164 -4.63 0.96 5.38
C LEU A 164 -3.11 1.15 5.42
N THR A 165 -2.61 2.04 4.57
CA THR A 165 -1.22 2.51 4.61
C THR A 165 -1.19 3.96 5.09
N PHE A 166 -0.54 4.22 6.22
CA PHE A 166 -0.25 5.59 6.64
C PHE A 166 0.86 6.17 5.75
N ILE A 167 0.52 7.16 4.93
CA ILE A 167 1.47 7.87 4.07
C ILE A 167 1.70 9.25 4.68
N THR A 168 2.95 9.53 5.06
CA THR A 168 3.40 10.91 5.27
C THR A 168 3.82 11.46 3.91
N SER A 169 3.18 12.54 3.46
CA SER A 169 3.62 13.31 2.29
C SER A 169 4.49 14.48 2.75
N GLU A 170 5.29 15.06 1.85
CA GLU A 170 6.05 16.29 2.11
C GLU A 170 5.13 17.45 2.57
N GLU A 171 3.86 17.43 2.18
CA GLU A 171 2.84 18.41 2.58
C GLU A 171 2.14 18.06 3.92
N MET A 172 2.47 16.92 4.53
CA MET A 172 1.85 16.38 5.74
C MET A 172 2.87 16.11 6.86
N ASP A 173 3.82 17.02 7.09
CA ASP A 173 4.54 17.08 8.37
C ASP A 173 3.63 17.66 9.47
N THR A 174 2.54 16.95 9.75
CA THR A 174 1.58 17.33 10.79
C THR A 174 2.05 16.82 12.14
N ARG A 175 1.60 17.47 13.23
CA ARG A 175 1.87 17.01 14.61
C ARG A 175 1.51 15.53 14.80
N VAL A 176 0.43 15.11 14.16
CA VAL A 176 -0.13 13.76 14.20
C VAL A 176 0.73 12.77 13.42
N GLY A 177 1.19 13.13 12.22
CA GLY A 177 2.14 12.32 11.45
C GLY A 177 3.42 12.06 12.21
N ARG A 178 3.99 13.10 12.85
CA ARG A 178 5.17 12.96 13.72
C ARG A 178 4.90 12.06 14.92
N ASN A 179 3.74 12.21 15.56
CA ASN A 179 3.36 11.37 16.71
C ASN A 179 3.20 9.90 16.31
N PHE A 180 2.54 9.62 15.18
CA PHE A 180 2.40 8.29 14.63
C PHE A 180 3.78 7.64 14.40
N GLN A 181 4.66 8.33 13.68
CA GLN A 181 6.04 7.87 13.42
C GLN A 181 6.78 7.53 14.73
N LYS A 182 6.70 8.41 15.74
CA LYS A 182 7.32 8.18 17.05
C LYS A 182 6.75 6.95 17.76
N THR A 183 5.43 6.78 17.76
CA THR A 183 4.79 5.63 18.42
C THR A 183 5.13 4.30 17.72
N VAL A 184 5.25 4.30 16.38
CA VAL A 184 5.72 3.13 15.62
C VAL A 184 7.19 2.83 15.92
N LEU A 185 8.05 3.84 15.99
CA LEU A 185 9.46 3.66 16.38
C LEU A 185 9.59 3.09 17.80
N GLU A 186 8.74 3.52 18.73
CA GLU A 186 8.71 2.98 20.09
C GLU A 186 8.25 1.52 20.12
N ALA A 187 7.28 1.13 19.29
CA ALA A 187 6.90 -0.27 19.12
C ALA A 187 8.05 -1.11 18.53
N SER A 188 8.77 -0.58 17.54
CA SER A 188 9.99 -1.18 16.99
C SER A 188 11.08 -1.33 18.07
N ARG A 189 11.29 -0.31 18.92
CA ARG A 189 12.23 -0.35 20.05
C ARG A 189 11.88 -1.48 21.02
N LYS A 190 10.62 -1.61 21.43
CA LYS A 190 10.15 -2.70 22.29
C LYS A 190 10.37 -4.08 21.66
N SER A 191 10.17 -4.21 20.34
CA SER A 191 10.44 -5.47 19.62
C SER A 191 11.92 -5.85 19.66
N ILE A 192 12.84 -4.87 19.60
CA ILE A 192 14.28 -5.12 19.79
C ILE A 192 14.53 -5.75 21.17
N GLU A 193 13.95 -5.17 22.22
CA GLU A 193 14.14 -5.61 23.62
C GLU A 193 13.47 -6.94 23.94
N GLN A 194 12.27 -7.19 23.42
CA GLN A 194 11.38 -8.28 23.89
C GLN A 194 11.07 -9.34 22.85
N GLY A 195 11.34 -9.08 21.56
CA GLY A 195 10.96 -9.98 20.47
C GLY A 195 11.87 -11.20 20.30
N VAL A 196 11.30 -12.31 19.85
CA VAL A 196 12.02 -13.57 19.55
C VAL A 196 12.70 -13.49 18.19
N GLY A 197 13.92 -14.01 18.06
CA GLY A 197 14.63 -14.12 16.78
C GLY A 197 13.80 -14.85 15.72
N GLY A 198 13.72 -14.29 14.51
CA GLY A 198 12.89 -14.81 13.41
C GLY A 198 11.49 -14.20 13.28
N LYS A 199 11.00 -13.47 14.29
CA LYS A 199 9.73 -12.71 14.23
C LYS A 199 9.92 -11.19 14.09
N LYS A 200 11.18 -10.75 13.96
CA LYS A 200 11.58 -9.35 13.82
C LYS A 200 12.74 -9.24 12.83
N SER A 201 12.77 -8.12 12.11
CA SER A 201 13.87 -7.77 11.20
C SER A 201 14.19 -6.30 11.41
N HIS A 202 15.33 -6.02 12.05
CA HIS A 202 15.84 -4.67 12.26
C HIS A 202 17.16 -4.54 11.50
N THR A 203 17.08 -3.98 10.29
CA THR A 203 18.23 -3.79 9.40
C THR A 203 18.41 -2.30 9.16
N ASN A 204 19.66 -1.84 9.15
CA ASN A 204 20.01 -0.48 8.74
C ASN A 204 21.12 -0.50 7.69
N VAL A 205 21.14 0.56 6.87
CA VAL A 205 22.24 0.87 5.95
C VAL A 205 22.48 2.36 6.06
N ILE A 206 23.72 2.75 6.31
CA ILE A 206 24.19 4.14 6.27
C ILE A 206 24.97 4.31 4.98
N LEU A 207 24.56 5.24 4.12
CA LEU A 207 25.19 5.47 2.83
C LEU A 207 25.27 6.96 2.49
N THR A 208 26.27 7.32 1.69
CA THR A 208 26.37 8.63 1.05
C THR A 208 25.63 8.63 -0.28
N VAL A 209 24.86 9.68 -0.56
CA VAL A 209 24.00 9.77 -1.75
C VAL A 209 24.07 11.19 -2.33
N ASP A 210 24.04 11.31 -3.65
CA ASP A 210 23.78 12.60 -4.31
C ASP A 210 22.33 12.99 -4.01
N GLU A 211 22.12 14.14 -3.38
CA GLU A 211 20.81 14.63 -2.96
C GLU A 211 19.81 14.71 -4.13
N LYS A 212 20.29 14.91 -5.37
CA LYS A 212 19.44 14.91 -6.57
C LYS A 212 18.79 13.56 -6.86
N LEU A 213 19.30 12.48 -6.28
CA LEU A 213 18.76 11.13 -6.42
C LEU A 213 17.66 10.82 -5.39
N ILE A 214 17.51 11.64 -4.34
CA ILE A 214 16.53 11.42 -3.27
C ILE A 214 15.10 11.22 -3.81
N PRO A 215 14.60 12.01 -4.77
CA PRO A 215 13.27 11.76 -5.34
C PRO A 215 13.12 10.38 -5.98
N GLU A 216 14.17 9.88 -6.66
CA GLU A 216 14.14 8.54 -7.26
C GLU A 216 14.23 7.45 -6.18
N VAL A 217 15.02 7.66 -5.13
CA VAL A 217 15.12 6.75 -3.98
C VAL A 217 13.77 6.59 -3.29
N LEU A 218 13.05 7.69 -3.04
CA LEU A 218 11.71 7.67 -2.44
C LEU A 218 10.69 6.91 -3.32
N VAL A 219 10.78 7.06 -4.65
CA VAL A 219 9.99 6.28 -5.60
C VAL A 219 10.26 4.78 -5.47
N LYS A 220 11.54 4.37 -5.39
CA LYS A 220 11.91 2.96 -5.21
C LYS A 220 11.41 2.39 -3.88
N ILE A 221 11.52 3.15 -2.78
CA ILE A 221 11.01 2.73 -1.46
C ILE A 221 9.49 2.51 -1.51
N ARG A 222 8.76 3.44 -2.13
CA ARG A 222 7.31 3.32 -2.32
C ARG A 222 6.95 2.08 -3.13
N ASP A 223 7.63 1.88 -4.26
CA ASP A 223 7.33 0.79 -5.17
C ASP A 223 7.69 -0.57 -4.54
N PHE A 224 8.79 -0.66 -3.80
CA PHE A 224 9.15 -1.82 -2.98
C PHE A 224 8.06 -2.16 -1.94
N ARG A 225 7.57 -1.16 -1.20
CA ARG A 225 6.50 -1.39 -0.21
C ARG A 225 5.25 -1.97 -0.88
N ARG A 226 4.85 -1.43 -2.03
CA ARG A 226 3.70 -1.94 -2.81
C ARG A 226 3.93 -3.35 -3.33
N GLU A 227 5.13 -3.64 -3.81
CA GLU A 227 5.51 -4.97 -4.29
C GLU A 227 5.40 -6.02 -3.19
N ILE A 228 5.89 -5.72 -1.98
CA ILE A 228 5.78 -6.62 -0.81
C ILE A 228 4.32 -6.87 -0.41
N CYS A 229 3.49 -5.82 -0.32
CA CYS A 229 2.06 -5.98 -0.02
C CYS A 229 1.39 -6.90 -1.05
N SER A 230 1.60 -6.64 -2.34
CA SER A 230 1.02 -7.45 -3.41
C SER A 230 1.54 -8.89 -3.40
N PHE A 231 2.82 -9.10 -3.06
CA PHE A 231 3.38 -10.44 -2.90
C PHE A 231 2.70 -11.22 -1.77
N ILE A 232 2.52 -10.60 -0.60
CA ILE A 232 1.85 -11.23 0.55
C ILE A 232 0.40 -11.55 0.20
N GLU A 233 -0.35 -10.59 -0.35
CA GLU A 233 -1.75 -10.77 -0.75
C GLU A 233 -1.93 -11.93 -1.74
N GLN A 234 -1.02 -12.08 -2.71
CA GLN A 234 -1.08 -13.14 -3.73
C GLN A 234 -0.69 -14.53 -3.21
N ARG A 235 0.03 -14.61 -2.09
CA ARG A 235 0.63 -15.87 -1.60
C ARG A 235 0.08 -16.32 -0.26
N GLN A 236 -0.53 -15.43 0.52
CA GLN A 236 -1.06 -15.77 1.85
C GLN A 236 -2.28 -16.67 1.73
N GLU A 237 -2.22 -17.85 2.34
CA GLU A 237 -3.37 -18.74 2.45
C GLU A 237 -4.17 -18.49 3.73
N LYS A 238 -3.48 -18.02 4.78
CA LYS A 238 -4.02 -17.81 6.13
C LYS A 238 -3.53 -16.50 6.73
N LYS A 239 -4.41 -15.81 7.46
CA LYS A 239 -4.08 -14.58 8.21
C LYS A 239 -3.99 -14.91 9.70
N ASN A 240 -2.78 -15.21 10.17
CA ASN A 240 -2.53 -15.70 11.55
C ASN A 240 -1.64 -14.78 12.40
N ASN A 241 -1.05 -13.73 11.81
CA ASN A 241 -0.22 -12.77 12.52
C ASN A 241 -0.26 -11.41 11.85
N VAL A 242 0.07 -10.36 12.61
CA VAL A 242 0.15 -8.97 12.12
C VAL A 242 1.61 -8.53 12.17
N TYR A 243 2.15 -8.09 11.04
CA TYR A 243 3.50 -7.54 10.93
C TYR A 243 3.43 -6.07 10.54
N ASN A 244 4.30 -5.26 11.15
CA ASN A 244 4.52 -3.87 10.76
C ASN A 244 5.81 -3.76 9.92
N LEU A 245 5.71 -3.33 8.66
CA LEU A 245 6.86 -3.01 7.82
C LEU A 245 7.19 -1.53 7.91
N GLN A 246 8.28 -1.20 8.61
CA GLN A 246 8.77 0.17 8.73
C GLN A 246 10.03 0.37 7.88
N ILE A 247 10.02 1.37 7.01
CA ILE A 247 11.20 1.82 6.24
C ILE A 247 11.40 3.29 6.54
N ASN A 248 12.51 3.63 7.19
CA ASN A 248 12.86 5.00 7.54
C ASN A 248 14.06 5.44 6.69
N PHE A 249 13.91 6.54 5.97
CA PHE A 249 14.98 7.16 5.19
C PHE A 249 14.95 8.67 5.46
N HIS A 250 16.01 9.19 6.07
CA HIS A 250 16.11 10.59 6.51
C HIS A 250 17.58 11.02 6.47
N SER A 251 17.82 12.33 6.36
CA SER A 251 19.16 12.89 6.51
C SER A 251 19.66 12.69 7.94
N LEU A 252 20.93 12.29 8.08
CA LEU A 252 21.65 12.28 9.37
C LEU A 252 22.41 13.59 9.60
N LEU A 253 22.49 14.44 8.57
CA LEU A 253 23.11 15.74 8.64
C LEU A 253 22.04 16.79 8.95
N LYS A 254 22.43 17.82 9.68
CA LYS A 254 21.56 18.99 9.90
C LYS A 254 21.39 19.73 8.57
N ASP A 255 20.20 20.28 8.38
CA ASP A 255 19.93 21.26 7.32
C ASP A 255 20.80 22.52 7.51
#